data_AF-A0A1H3MII5-F1
#
_entry.id   AF-A0A1H3MII5-F1
#
_cell.length_a   1.000
_cell.length_b   1.000
_cell.length_c   1.000
_cell.angle_alpha   90.00
_cell.angle_beta   90.00
_cell.angle_gamma   90.00
#
_symmetry.space_group_name_H-M   'P 1'
#
loop_
_entity.id
_entity.type
_entity.pdbx_description
1 polymer ?
#
loop_
_entity_poly.entity_id
_entity_poly.type
_entity_poly.pdbx_seq_one_letter_code
_entity_poly.pdbx_strand_id
1 'polypeptide(L)'
;MMLKTGCDIVCISRFQKRLFESGSSFVERLFLPAELCGRSSQQLAGIFAAQEAVGKALSLMPGHWLNIGIEHAASGAPQAVLTAPYPGLETLSVSISHDGDYAMAFAAAWVQ
;
A
#
# COMPACT_ATOMS: atom_id res chain seq x y z
N MET A 1 1.11 20.99 -12.77
CA MET A 1 1.08 20.66 -11.33
C MET A 1 -0.35 20.48 -10.86
N MET A 2 -0.70 19.24 -10.56
CA MET A 2 -1.97 18.79 -10.02
C MET A 2 -1.71 17.98 -8.75
N LEU A 3 -2.37 18.33 -7.65
CA LEU A 3 -2.37 17.51 -6.45
C LEU A 3 -3.35 16.35 -6.66
N LYS A 4 -2.85 15.12 -6.63
CA LYS A 4 -3.67 13.92 -6.61
C LYS A 4 -3.64 13.28 -5.23
N THR A 5 -4.75 12.68 -4.81
CA THR A 5 -4.87 12.06 -3.49
C THR A 5 -5.59 10.72 -3.57
N GLY A 6 -5.35 9.87 -2.59
CA GLY A 6 -6.03 8.60 -2.44
C GLY A 6 -6.02 8.15 -0.98
N CYS A 7 -7.03 7.38 -0.58
CA CYS A 7 -7.10 6.80 0.75
C CYS A 7 -7.72 5.41 0.69
N ASP A 8 -7.40 4.58 1.67
CA ASP A 8 -8.03 3.28 1.83
C ASP A 8 -8.11 2.87 3.31
N ILE A 9 -9.06 1.99 3.61
CA ILE A 9 -9.25 1.40 4.94
C ILE A 9 -9.46 -0.10 4.82
N VAL A 10 -8.77 -0.84 5.67
CA VAL A 10 -8.71 -2.30 5.67
C VAL A 10 -9.10 -2.80 7.05
N CYS A 11 -10.11 -3.65 7.11
CA CYS A 11 -10.45 -4.40 8.33
C CYS A 11 -9.46 -5.57 8.49
N ILE A 12 -8.69 -5.55 9.57
CA ILE A 12 -7.53 -6.44 9.78
C ILE A 12 -7.98 -7.90 9.90
N SER A 13 -8.99 -8.19 10.71
CA SER A 13 -9.52 -9.55 10.88
C SER A 13 -10.04 -10.15 9.57
N ARG A 14 -10.78 -9.35 8.78
CA ARG A 14 -11.29 -9.76 7.46
C ARG A 14 -10.15 -9.97 6.46
N PHE A 15 -9.15 -9.10 6.49
CA PHE A 15 -7.98 -9.20 5.65
C PHE A 15 -7.18 -10.47 5.97
N GLN A 16 -6.91 -10.69 7.25
CA GLN A 16 -6.24 -11.89 7.76
C GLN A 16 -6.97 -13.17 7.33
N LYS A 17 -8.29 -13.22 7.51
CA LYS A 17 -9.11 -14.35 7.06
C LYS A 17 -8.94 -14.62 5.56
N ARG A 18 -8.99 -13.57 4.73
CA ARG A 18 -8.78 -13.68 3.28
C ARG A 18 -7.38 -14.18 2.93
N LEU A 19 -6.33 -13.69 3.61
CA LEU A 19 -4.97 -14.15 3.40
C LEU A 19 -4.84 -15.65 3.69
N PHE A 20 -5.44 -16.14 4.77
CA PHE A 20 -5.42 -17.56 5.11
C PHE A 20 -6.23 -18.43 4.13
N GLU A 21 -7.42 -17.98 3.73
CA GLU A 21 -8.31 -18.74 2.84
C GLU A 21 -7.81 -18.78 1.39
N SER A 22 -7.11 -17.74 0.93
CA SER A 22 -6.73 -17.60 -0.49
C SER A 22 -5.40 -18.27 -0.86
N GLY A 23 -4.68 -18.82 0.14
CA GLY A 23 -3.38 -19.49 -0.05
C GLY A 23 -2.26 -18.56 -0.52
N SER A 24 -1.08 -19.15 -0.78
CA SER A 24 0.15 -18.41 -1.13
C SER A 24 0.02 -17.57 -2.41
N SER A 25 -0.75 -18.05 -3.40
CA SER A 25 -0.89 -17.35 -4.69
C SER A 25 -1.53 -15.96 -4.58
N PHE A 26 -2.39 -15.73 -3.58
CA PHE A 26 -3.00 -14.41 -3.37
C PHE A 26 -2.02 -13.45 -2.71
N VAL A 27 -1.28 -13.94 -1.72
CA VAL A 27 -0.25 -13.18 -1.02
C VAL A 27 0.85 -12.72 -1.99
N GLU A 28 1.32 -13.62 -2.86
CA GLU A 28 2.34 -13.34 -3.88
C GLU A 28 1.88 -12.35 -4.96
N ARG A 29 0.57 -12.16 -5.16
CA ARG A 29 0.02 -11.14 -6.07
C ARG A 29 -0.10 -9.76 -5.43
N LEU A 30 -0.12 -9.70 -4.10
CA LEU A 30 -0.32 -8.46 -3.35
C LEU A 30 1.01 -7.86 -2.89
N PHE A 31 1.94 -8.71 -2.47
CA PHE A 31 3.14 -8.29 -1.79
C PHE A 31 4.41 -8.73 -2.51
N LEU A 32 5.39 -7.84 -2.54
CA LEU A 32 6.76 -8.19 -2.84
C LEU A 32 7.34 -9.05 -1.70
N PRO A 33 8.29 -9.97 -1.97
CA PRO A 33 8.86 -10.82 -0.93
C PRO A 33 9.45 -10.04 0.26
N ALA A 34 10.00 -8.85 0.00
CA ALA A 34 10.55 -7.96 1.03
C ALA A 34 9.48 -7.41 2.00
N GLU A 35 8.21 -7.36 1.58
CA GLU A 35 7.10 -6.84 2.39
C GLU A 35 6.52 -7.91 3.33
N LEU A 36 6.78 -9.20 3.07
CA LEU A 36 6.22 -10.31 3.85
C LEU A 36 7.06 -10.70 5.07
N CYS A 37 8.37 -10.48 5.02
CA CYS A 37 9.28 -11.01 6.03
C CYS A 37 9.04 -10.37 7.41
N GLY A 38 8.65 -11.19 8.40
CA GLY A 38 8.51 -10.78 9.80
C GLY A 38 7.35 -9.82 10.09
N ARG A 39 6.37 -9.70 9.20
CA ARG A 39 5.23 -8.78 9.37
C ARG A 39 4.01 -9.47 9.98
N SER A 40 3.36 -8.80 10.93
CA SER A 40 2.05 -9.16 11.47
C SER A 40 0.92 -8.87 10.47
N SER A 41 -0.26 -9.47 10.69
CA SER A 41 -1.45 -9.20 9.86
C SER A 41 -1.86 -7.72 9.87
N GLN A 42 -1.67 -7.01 10.99
CA GLN A 42 -1.89 -5.57 11.08
C GLN A 42 -0.94 -4.79 10.17
N GLN A 43 0.36 -5.14 10.16
CA GLN A 43 1.34 -4.48 9.30
C GLN A 43 1.06 -4.76 7.82
N LEU A 44 0.71 -6.00 7.47
CA LEU A 44 0.33 -6.36 6.10
C LEU A 44 -0.95 -5.65 5.66
N ALA A 45 -1.94 -5.50 6.54
CA ALA A 45 -3.15 -4.73 6.27
C ALA A 45 -2.83 -3.24 6.02
N GLY A 46 -1.90 -2.66 6.78
CA GLY A 46 -1.42 -1.29 6.59
C GLY A 46 -0.68 -1.10 5.26
N ILE A 47 0.18 -2.05 4.88
CA ILE A 47 0.86 -2.05 3.56
C ILE A 47 -0.18 -2.15 2.44
N PHE A 48 -1.15 -3.06 2.55
CA PHE A 48 -2.20 -3.22 1.55
C PHE A 48 -3.04 -1.94 1.42
N ALA A 49 -3.42 -1.30 2.54
CA ALA A 49 -4.11 -0.01 2.53
C ALA A 49 -3.27 1.07 1.82
N ALA A 50 -1.96 1.10 2.05
CA ALA A 50 -1.05 2.04 1.41
C ALA A 50 -0.93 1.82 -0.10
N GLN A 51 -0.82 0.57 -0.55
CA GLN A 51 -0.82 0.24 -1.98
C GLN A 51 -2.12 0.69 -2.66
N GLU A 52 -3.27 0.45 -2.02
CA GLU A 52 -4.57 0.90 -2.51
C GLU A 52 -4.69 2.44 -2.54
N ALA A 53 -4.22 3.13 -1.49
CA ALA A 53 -4.21 4.59 -1.43
C ALA A 53 -3.36 5.20 -2.54
N VAL A 54 -2.16 4.66 -2.79
CA VAL A 54 -1.29 5.09 -3.89
C VAL A 54 -1.92 4.77 -5.25
N GLY A 55 -2.49 3.58 -5.41
CA GLY A 55 -3.19 3.18 -6.63
C GLY A 55 -4.33 4.15 -6.99
N LYS A 56 -5.12 4.56 -6.00
CA LYS A 56 -6.18 5.56 -6.18
C LYS A 56 -5.62 6.95 -6.53
N ALA A 57 -4.59 7.40 -5.80
CA ALA A 57 -3.95 8.70 -6.06
C ALA A 57 -3.40 8.78 -7.49
N LEU A 58 -2.80 7.71 -7.98
CA LEU A 58 -2.20 7.67 -9.32
C LEU A 58 -3.16 7.16 -10.41
N SER A 59 -4.39 6.78 -10.05
CA SER A 59 -5.39 6.19 -10.95
C SER A 59 -4.86 4.94 -11.68
N LEU A 60 -4.11 4.09 -10.97
CA LEU A 60 -3.62 2.81 -11.48
C LEU A 60 -4.77 1.81 -11.58
N MET A 61 -4.67 0.87 -12.54
CA MET A 61 -5.69 -0.16 -12.68
C MET A 61 -5.70 -1.10 -11.46
N PRO A 62 -6.88 -1.55 -11.00
CA PRO A 62 -6.97 -2.61 -10.00
C PRO A 62 -6.19 -3.85 -10.47
N GLY A 63 -5.45 -4.51 -9.57
CA GLY A 63 -4.60 -5.64 -9.96
C GLY A 63 -3.10 -5.33 -10.00
N HIS A 64 -2.71 -4.05 -10.00
CA HIS A 64 -1.32 -3.62 -10.12
C HIS A 64 -0.62 -3.41 -8.77
N TRP A 65 -0.96 -4.18 -7.72
CA TRP A 65 -0.36 -4.04 -6.39
C TRP A 65 1.16 -4.23 -6.41
N LEU A 66 1.66 -5.19 -7.20
CA LEU A 66 3.11 -5.40 -7.39
C LEU A 66 3.81 -4.24 -8.10
N ASN A 67 3.07 -3.25 -8.61
CA ASN A 67 3.67 -2.03 -9.13
C ASN A 67 3.99 -1.01 -8.04
N ILE A 68 3.59 -1.28 -6.79
CA ILE A 68 3.70 -0.38 -5.65
C ILE A 68 4.26 -1.18 -4.47
N GLY A 69 5.54 -0.96 -4.15
CA GLY A 69 6.14 -1.42 -2.91
C GLY A 69 5.99 -0.38 -1.79
N ILE A 70 5.82 -0.83 -0.55
CA ILE A 70 5.81 0.02 0.63
C ILE A 70 7.02 -0.32 1.50
N GLU A 71 8.02 0.54 1.43
CA GLU A 71 9.22 0.48 2.27
C GLU A 71 9.05 1.36 3.51
N HIS A 72 9.96 1.22 4.47
CA HIS A 72 9.99 2.05 5.66
C HIS A 72 11.40 2.62 5.83
N ALA A 73 11.49 3.94 5.97
CA ALA A 73 12.76 4.61 6.27
C ALA A 73 13.28 4.19 7.66
N ALA A 74 14.54 4.51 7.96
CA ALA A 74 15.13 4.25 9.29
C ALA A 74 14.36 4.92 10.44
N SER A 75 13.63 6.01 10.15
CA SER A 75 12.73 6.69 11.10
C SER A 75 11.41 5.95 11.33
N GLY A 76 11.12 4.90 10.56
CA GLY A 76 9.83 4.19 10.54
C GLY A 76 8.79 4.80 9.61
N ALA A 77 9.08 5.93 8.95
CA ALA A 77 8.14 6.55 8.02
C ALA A 77 7.93 5.68 6.76
N PRO A 78 6.69 5.41 6.33
CA PRO A 78 6.42 4.61 5.14
C PRO A 78 6.76 5.39 3.86
N GLN A 79 7.28 4.68 2.86
CA GLN A 79 7.65 5.22 1.56
C GLN A 79 7.10 4.34 0.44
N ALA A 80 6.42 4.95 -0.53
CA ALA A 80 5.92 4.26 -1.69
C ALA A 80 6.99 4.20 -2.79
N VAL A 81 7.25 3.00 -3.29
CA VAL A 81 8.21 2.71 -4.36
C VAL A 81 7.44 2.18 -5.55
N LEU A 82 7.48 2.89 -6.68
CA LEU A 82 6.84 2.42 -7.92
C LEU A 82 7.84 1.57 -8.71
N THR A 83 7.42 0.38 -9.14
CA THR A 83 8.28 -0.48 -9.98
C THR A 83 8.41 0.04 -11.42
N ALA A 84 7.46 0.88 -11.85
CA ALA A 84 7.47 1.55 -13.13
C ALA A 84 7.33 3.08 -12.93
N PRO A 85 8.07 3.91 -13.69
CA PRO A 85 7.91 5.36 -13.64
C PRO A 85 6.48 5.80 -13.94
N TYR A 86 5.95 6.75 -13.16
CA TYR A 86 4.68 7.41 -13.46
C TYR A 86 4.96 8.76 -14.15
N PRO A 87 4.46 8.99 -15.38
CA PRO A 87 4.73 10.22 -16.12
C PRO A 87 4.35 11.48 -15.34
N GLY A 88 5.29 12.41 -15.23
CA GLY A 88 5.10 13.69 -14.54
C GLY A 88 5.04 13.60 -13.01
N LEU A 89 5.23 12.43 -12.38
CA LEU A 89 5.27 12.34 -10.93
C LEU A 89 6.51 13.05 -10.38
N GLU A 90 6.29 14.10 -9.60
CA GLU A 90 7.37 14.85 -8.95
C GLU A 90 7.62 14.33 -7.53
N THR A 91 6.55 14.20 -6.74
CA THR A 91 6.62 13.71 -5.36
C THR A 91 5.41 12.84 -5.03
N LEU A 92 5.63 11.83 -4.19
CA LEU A 92 4.60 10.94 -3.64
C LEU A 92 4.89 10.73 -2.16
N SER A 93 3.89 10.98 -1.32
CA SER A 93 3.94 10.72 0.12
C SER A 93 2.80 9.80 0.50
N VAL A 94 3.06 8.92 1.46
CA VAL A 94 2.07 8.00 2.03
C VAL A 94 2.17 8.03 3.55
N SER A 95 1.03 7.89 4.21
CA SER A 95 0.93 7.76 5.66
C SER A 95 0.03 6.56 5.99
N ILE A 96 0.41 5.81 7.01
CA ILE A 96 -0.31 4.62 7.48
C ILE A 96 -0.68 4.86 8.94
N SER A 97 -1.91 4.52 9.30
CA SER A 97 -2.39 4.51 10.69
C SER A 97 -3.19 3.23 10.94
N HIS A 98 -3.31 2.84 12.19
CA HIS A 98 -4.19 1.74 12.59
C HIS A 98 -4.77 2.02 13.97
N ASP A 99 -6.00 1.55 14.20
CA ASP A 99 -6.65 1.55 15.51
C ASP A 99 -7.65 0.40 15.57
N GLY A 100 -7.66 -0.33 16.69
CA GLY A 100 -8.48 -1.54 16.85
C GLY A 100 -8.29 -2.53 15.70
N ASP A 101 -9.38 -2.88 15.03
CA ASP A 101 -9.42 -3.87 13.93
C ASP A 101 -9.32 -3.22 12.54
N TYR A 102 -8.81 -1.98 12.46
CA TYR A 102 -8.68 -1.25 11.20
C TYR A 102 -7.28 -0.70 11.00
N ALA A 103 -6.79 -0.85 9.78
CA ALA A 103 -5.65 -0.11 9.26
C ALA A 103 -6.14 0.82 8.15
N MET A 104 -5.56 2.00 8.02
CA MET A 104 -5.86 2.94 6.94
C MET A 104 -4.58 3.55 6.38
N ALA A 105 -4.67 4.02 5.15
CA ALA A 105 -3.60 4.81 4.57
C ALA A 105 -4.14 5.98 3.76
N PHE A 106 -3.31 7.01 3.67
CA PHE A 106 -3.53 8.19 2.85
C PHE A 106 -2.30 8.46 2.00
N ALA A 107 -2.50 8.74 0.72
CA ALA A 107 -1.46 9.08 -0.24
C ALA A 107 -1.74 10.43 -0.90
N ALA A 108 -0.68 11.20 -1.13
CA ALA A 108 -0.71 12.47 -1.85
C ALA A 108 0.45 12.53 -2.84
N ALA A 109 0.17 12.99 -4.06
CA ALA A 109 1.16 13.10 -5.12
C ALA A 109 1.06 14.44 -5.84
N TRP A 110 2.20 15.05 -6.13
CA TRP A 110 2.32 16.15 -7.07
C TRP A 110 2.69 15.61 -8.44
N VAL A 111 1.85 15.87 -9.44
CA VAL A 111 2.06 15.45 -10.83
C VAL A 111 2.07 16.67 -11.75
N GLN A 112 3.03 16.74 -12.67
CA GLN A 112 3.17 17.84 -13.62
C GLN A 112 2.00 17.92 -14.60
#